data_AF-A0A9P1M8S0-F1
#
_entry.id   AF-A0A9P1M8S0-F1
#
_cell.length_a   1.000
_cell.length_b   1.000
_cell.length_c   1.000
_cell.angle_alpha   90.00
_cell.angle_beta   90.00
_cell.angle_gamma   90.00
#
_symmetry.space_group_name_H-M   'P 1'
#
loop_
_entity.id
_entity.type
_entity.pdbx_description
1 polymer ?
#
loop_
_entity_poly.entity_id
_entity_poly.type
_entity_poly.pdbx_seq_one_letter_code
_entity_poly.pdbx_strand_id
1 'polypeptide(L)'
;MGLRPIHSKVRTYLQHVLASDTPYPEALRDNDSLRSEALISLDSGPQNALQPNYKHLPVAYHGRASSVFVSGTPIHRPWGQILVDPTAEPKIPSLLPCRRLDIELEIGAFVCKANEPGQPIPVDEADQTIFGYVLVNDWSARDLQTWEYVPLGPFNAKNFATTISPWVVLPDALAPFATPGIENDTELLPYLRQTEKRNQYDINLRVELSTGEGESRSSTVITETSSKNLLWSFPQMVAHHTISGCPMRPGDLLGSGTISGTDERSRGSLLEQNMAVAGGLGDMGRLITDALRETGKYEVYVMSRRVPESVPTHISPITGESYFPIIQTDYSSEQAVVNLLEQYKTHTVICTFALDFQAASDSQLTLIRAAERASSVKRFIPSEFNVDYDQGDDVLPYPDKRYHVVARRELEKTSLEYTYIYPGMFMDYFGMPNIPTHLRELCLFVDPTNGVALIPGDGETPMAVSYTKDVARYTALALELENWPLTMTTASDTITIKELVSLVEKNLGRPLKVSHQPIATLLEHRDNTMLPRNVPIAEHFPEGVAQLSALLADLGASVALGAYDFSRLPTTLISFNISSQKLLR
;
A
#
# COMPACT_ATOMS: atom_id res chain seq x y z
N MET A 1 -14.64 55.01 -4.07
CA MET A 1 -13.83 54.75 -2.85
C MET A 1 -13.79 53.24 -2.64
N GLY A 2 -12.62 52.61 -2.81
CA GLY A 2 -12.49 51.17 -3.05
C GLY A 2 -12.56 50.28 -1.81
N LEU A 3 -12.97 49.01 -2.02
CA LEU A 3 -13.21 47.94 -1.03
C LEU A 3 -11.99 47.52 -0.16
N ARG A 4 -10.77 47.99 -0.44
CA ARG A 4 -9.53 47.61 0.27
C ARG A 4 -9.53 47.83 1.81
N PRO A 5 -10.15 48.88 2.40
CA PRO A 5 -10.14 49.09 3.85
C PRO A 5 -10.94 48.04 4.63
N ILE A 6 -11.98 47.44 4.02
CA ILE A 6 -12.86 46.48 4.70
C ILE A 6 -12.17 45.11 4.80
N HIS A 7 -11.54 44.64 3.73
CA HIS A 7 -10.81 43.36 3.76
C HIS A 7 -9.68 43.34 4.79
N SER A 8 -8.93 44.44 4.93
CA SER A 8 -7.88 44.54 5.94
C SER A 8 -8.44 44.47 7.36
N LYS A 9 -9.58 45.13 7.62
CA LYS A 9 -10.23 45.09 8.94
C LYS A 9 -10.78 43.71 9.27
N VAL A 10 -11.43 43.04 8.31
CA VAL A 10 -11.93 41.67 8.47
C VAL A 10 -10.79 40.70 8.75
N ARG A 11 -9.68 40.79 7.98
CA ARG A 11 -8.50 39.95 8.18
C ARG A 11 -7.90 40.13 9.58
N THR A 12 -7.66 41.37 10.00
CA THR A 12 -7.10 41.66 11.33
C THR A 12 -8.01 41.16 12.45
N TYR A 13 -9.33 41.34 12.29
CA TYR A 13 -10.30 40.82 13.26
C TYR A 13 -10.27 39.29 13.36
N LEU A 14 -10.29 38.58 12.23
CA LEU A 14 -10.18 37.12 12.20
C LEU A 14 -8.87 36.62 12.82
N GLN A 15 -7.74 37.30 12.56
CA GLN A 15 -6.46 36.97 13.18
C GLN A 15 -6.51 37.12 14.71
N HIS A 16 -7.14 38.16 15.23
CA HIS A 16 -7.32 38.31 16.67
C HIS A 16 -8.25 37.25 17.26
N VAL A 17 -9.35 36.90 16.59
CA VAL A 17 -10.28 35.85 17.06
C VAL A 17 -9.64 34.46 17.06
N LEU A 18 -8.77 34.17 16.07
CA LEU A 18 -8.14 32.85 15.90
C LEU A 18 -6.81 32.69 16.65
N ALA A 19 -6.26 33.76 17.25
CA ALA A 19 -5.00 33.69 18.00
C ALA A 19 -5.15 32.90 19.31
N SER A 20 -4.10 32.17 19.71
CA SER A 20 -4.09 31.43 20.98
C SER A 20 -4.23 32.33 22.21
N ASP A 21 -3.64 33.53 22.14
CA ASP A 21 -3.69 34.61 23.13
C ASP A 21 -4.76 35.67 22.80
N THR A 22 -5.85 35.25 22.13
CA THR A 22 -6.90 36.13 21.65
C THR A 22 -7.44 37.11 22.71
N PRO A 23 -7.66 38.39 22.37
CA PRO A 23 -8.38 39.34 23.22
C PRO A 23 -9.90 39.13 23.20
N TYR A 24 -10.42 38.16 22.43
CA TYR A 24 -11.85 37.83 22.29
C TYR A 24 -12.13 36.33 22.52
N PRO A 25 -11.74 35.76 23.68
CA PRO A 25 -11.82 34.32 23.88
C PRO A 25 -13.26 33.78 23.84
N GLU A 26 -14.23 34.56 24.30
CA GLU A 26 -15.66 34.24 24.24
C GLU A 26 -16.26 34.23 22.82
N ALA A 27 -15.56 34.81 21.83
CA ALA A 27 -16.06 34.86 20.46
C ALA A 27 -15.90 33.53 19.72
N LEU A 28 -14.88 32.73 20.02
CA LEU A 28 -14.66 31.45 19.33
C LEU A 28 -13.91 30.40 20.17
N ARG A 29 -12.86 30.80 20.92
CA ARG A 29 -12.00 29.85 21.67
C ARG A 29 -12.74 29.15 22.80
N ASP A 30 -13.62 29.86 23.49
CA ASP A 30 -14.32 29.35 24.67
C ASP A 30 -15.82 29.11 24.36
N ASN A 31 -16.23 29.24 23.09
CA ASN A 31 -17.62 29.10 22.63
C ASN A 31 -17.78 27.85 21.75
N ASP A 32 -18.05 26.71 22.39
CA ASP A 32 -18.17 25.40 21.73
C ASP A 32 -19.23 25.34 20.63
N SER A 33 -20.38 25.98 20.86
CA SER A 33 -21.50 26.00 19.90
C SER A 33 -21.08 26.72 18.63
N LEU A 34 -20.56 27.95 18.76
CA LEU A 34 -20.14 28.74 17.60
C LEU A 34 -18.91 28.15 16.92
N ARG A 35 -17.99 27.53 17.68
CA ARG A 35 -16.84 26.83 17.12
C ARG A 35 -17.29 25.66 16.23
N SER A 36 -18.29 24.90 16.65
CA SER A 36 -18.83 23.77 15.87
C SER A 36 -19.58 24.21 14.61
N GLU A 37 -20.21 25.39 14.63
CA GLU A 37 -20.94 25.93 13.47
C GLU A 37 -20.05 26.72 12.50
N ALA A 38 -19.03 27.43 13.01
CA ALA A 38 -18.22 28.37 12.24
C ALA A 38 -16.85 27.81 11.81
N LEU A 39 -16.30 26.80 12.51
CA LEU A 39 -15.10 26.08 12.07
C LEU A 39 -15.50 24.77 11.40
N ILE A 40 -15.40 24.76 10.08
CA ILE A 40 -15.60 23.56 9.28
C ILE A 40 -14.28 22.80 9.25
N SER A 41 -14.27 21.54 9.67
CA SER A 41 -13.10 20.68 9.50
C SER A 41 -12.82 20.51 8.01
N LEU A 42 -11.55 20.67 7.61
CA LEU A 42 -11.09 20.38 6.26
C LEU A 42 -10.82 18.87 6.06
N ASP A 43 -11.09 18.02 7.05
CA ASP A 43 -10.91 16.58 6.95
C ASP A 43 -11.74 16.00 5.80
N SER A 44 -11.05 15.56 4.76
CA SER A 44 -11.61 14.86 3.60
C SER A 44 -11.84 13.39 3.94
N GLY A 45 -12.70 13.10 4.93
CA GLY A 45 -13.21 11.74 5.14
C GLY A 45 -13.95 11.23 3.88
N PRO A 46 -14.37 9.95 3.82
CA PRO A 46 -15.09 9.39 2.66
C PRO A 46 -16.33 10.21 2.24
N GLN A 47 -16.94 10.92 3.19
CA GLN A 47 -18.08 11.82 2.97
C GLN A 47 -17.71 13.11 2.19
N ASN A 48 -16.43 13.49 2.19
CA ASN A 48 -15.86 14.68 1.56
C ASN A 48 -14.89 14.32 0.40
N ALA A 49 -14.90 13.07 -0.08
CA ALA A 49 -14.00 12.59 -1.13
C ALA A 49 -14.21 13.31 -2.47
N LEU A 50 -15.43 13.79 -2.73
CA LEU A 50 -15.72 14.64 -3.87
C LEU A 50 -15.72 16.10 -3.42
N GLN A 51 -14.98 16.94 -4.13
CA GLN A 51 -15.07 18.39 -3.94
C GLN A 51 -16.52 18.85 -4.21
N PRO A 52 -17.03 19.86 -3.49
CA PRO A 52 -18.45 20.24 -3.56
C PRO A 52 -18.95 20.56 -4.97
N ASN A 53 -18.08 20.95 -5.90
CA ASN A 53 -18.43 21.26 -7.28
C ASN A 53 -18.54 20.03 -8.20
N TYR A 54 -17.96 18.88 -7.83
CA TYR A 54 -17.74 17.74 -8.73
C TYR A 54 -19.03 17.17 -9.34
N LYS A 55 -20.12 17.13 -8.57
CA LYS A 55 -21.44 16.67 -9.04
C LYS A 55 -22.29 17.76 -9.68
N HIS A 56 -21.89 19.03 -9.56
CA HIS A 56 -22.64 20.17 -10.12
C HIS A 56 -22.12 20.63 -11.49
N LEU A 57 -20.85 20.36 -11.81
CA LEU A 57 -20.23 20.66 -13.09
C LEU A 57 -19.13 19.65 -13.45
N PRO A 58 -18.86 19.41 -14.75
CA PRO A 58 -17.73 18.60 -15.19
C PRO A 58 -16.42 19.38 -15.00
N VAL A 59 -15.78 19.21 -13.83
CA VAL A 59 -14.51 19.88 -13.48
C VAL A 59 -13.44 19.45 -14.48
N ALA A 60 -12.69 20.41 -15.03
CA ALA A 60 -11.66 20.16 -16.03
C ALA A 60 -10.52 21.20 -15.96
N TYR A 61 -9.45 20.93 -16.69
CA TYR A 61 -8.31 21.83 -16.89
C TYR A 61 -7.85 21.79 -18.36
N HIS A 62 -7.06 22.77 -18.78
CA HIS A 62 -6.48 22.76 -20.13
C HIS A 62 -5.26 21.83 -20.19
N GLY A 63 -5.36 20.76 -20.99
CA GLY A 63 -4.24 19.87 -21.29
C GLY A 63 -3.21 20.50 -22.24
N ARG A 64 -2.22 19.70 -22.67
CA ARG A 64 -1.15 20.18 -23.56
C ARG A 64 -1.21 19.52 -24.94
N ALA A 65 -1.72 20.26 -25.93
CA ALA A 65 -1.86 19.76 -27.30
C ALA A 65 -0.54 19.35 -27.99
N SER A 66 0.58 20.01 -27.68
CA SER A 66 1.86 19.75 -28.36
C SER A 66 2.49 18.38 -28.04
N SER A 67 2.02 17.71 -27.00
CA SER A 67 2.54 16.43 -26.50
C SER A 67 1.49 15.32 -26.56
N VAL A 68 0.50 15.49 -27.44
CA VAL A 68 -0.40 14.41 -27.84
C VAL A 68 0.28 13.58 -28.92
N PHE A 69 0.57 12.32 -28.61
CA PHE A 69 1.25 11.36 -29.48
C PHE A 69 0.29 10.25 -29.93
N VAL A 70 0.56 9.69 -31.11
CA VAL A 70 -0.15 8.51 -31.60
C VAL A 70 0.38 7.24 -30.91
N SER A 71 -0.50 6.27 -30.70
CA SER A 71 -0.15 4.93 -30.20
C SER A 71 1.08 4.34 -30.89
N GLY A 72 1.96 3.71 -30.09
CA GLY A 72 3.25 3.18 -30.52
C GLY A 72 4.43 4.15 -30.38
N THR A 73 4.17 5.44 -30.09
CA THR A 73 5.23 6.40 -29.79
C THR A 73 5.87 6.10 -28.42
N PRO A 74 7.18 5.87 -28.32
CA PRO A 74 7.84 5.65 -27.03
C PRO A 74 7.78 6.91 -26.15
N ILE A 75 7.45 6.73 -24.87
CA ILE A 75 7.36 7.81 -23.89
C ILE A 75 8.55 7.77 -22.94
N HIS A 76 9.28 8.87 -22.82
CA HIS A 76 10.37 9.00 -21.87
C HIS A 76 9.84 9.38 -20.49
N ARG A 77 10.33 8.67 -19.46
CA ARG A 77 10.07 9.02 -18.06
C ARG A 77 10.53 10.46 -17.78
N PRO A 78 9.63 11.35 -17.31
CA PRO A 78 9.98 12.75 -17.13
C PRO A 78 10.89 12.94 -15.91
N TRP A 79 11.66 14.03 -15.94
CA TRP A 79 12.36 14.57 -14.78
C TRP A 79 11.58 15.76 -14.25
N GLY A 80 11.60 15.97 -12.93
CA GLY A 80 10.96 17.14 -12.35
C GLY A 80 11.29 17.35 -10.88
N GLN A 81 10.69 18.37 -10.30
CA GLN A 81 10.82 18.65 -8.88
C GLN A 81 9.95 17.67 -8.09
N ILE A 82 10.58 16.98 -7.14
CA ILE A 82 9.93 16.03 -6.23
C ILE A 82 10.22 16.46 -4.80
N LEU A 83 9.18 16.62 -4.00
CA LEU A 83 9.33 16.76 -2.56
C LEU A 83 9.47 15.36 -1.93
N VAL A 84 10.72 14.94 -1.69
CA VAL A 84 11.04 13.58 -1.22
C VAL A 84 10.52 13.33 0.19
N ASP A 85 10.60 14.35 1.04
CA ASP A 85 9.99 14.36 2.38
C ASP A 85 8.96 15.49 2.46
N PRO A 86 7.66 15.17 2.30
CA PRO A 86 6.59 16.15 2.41
C PRO A 86 6.45 16.82 3.79
N THR A 87 7.03 16.20 4.82
CA THR A 87 6.94 16.62 6.22
C THR A 87 8.10 17.52 6.64
N ALA A 88 9.16 17.59 5.84
CA ALA A 88 10.31 18.44 6.11
C ALA A 88 9.93 19.92 6.06
N GLU A 89 10.37 20.67 7.08
CA GLU A 89 10.30 22.12 7.10
C GLU A 89 11.72 22.70 7.21
N PRO A 90 12.18 23.54 6.26
CA PRO A 90 11.43 24.00 5.08
C PRO A 90 11.25 22.91 4.02
N LYS A 91 10.16 22.99 3.25
CA LYS A 91 9.92 22.13 2.08
C LYS A 91 10.93 22.44 0.98
N ILE A 92 11.90 21.54 0.77
CA ILE A 92 12.94 21.67 -0.25
C ILE A 92 12.78 20.53 -1.28
N PRO A 93 12.40 20.81 -2.53
CA PRO A 93 12.29 19.80 -3.56
C PRO A 93 13.67 19.38 -4.10
N SER A 94 13.75 18.17 -4.64
CA SER A 94 14.89 17.65 -5.40
C SER A 94 14.54 17.47 -6.87
N LEU A 95 15.46 17.77 -7.78
CA LEU A 95 15.31 17.45 -9.20
C LEU A 95 15.69 15.98 -9.43
N LEU A 96 14.71 15.15 -9.77
CA LEU A 96 14.88 13.70 -9.90
C LEU A 96 14.06 13.16 -11.09
N PRO A 97 14.42 12.00 -11.65
CA PRO A 97 13.49 11.28 -12.52
C PRO A 97 12.23 10.91 -11.73
N CYS A 98 11.07 11.03 -12.37
CA CYS A 98 9.79 10.62 -11.81
C CYS A 98 9.89 9.19 -11.25
N ARG A 99 9.50 8.99 -10.01
CA ARG A 99 9.46 7.71 -9.30
C ARG A 99 8.07 7.08 -9.34
N ARG A 100 7.04 7.88 -9.64
CA ARG A 100 5.62 7.48 -9.63
C ARG A 100 4.94 7.79 -10.97
N LEU A 101 5.39 7.08 -12.02
CA LEU A 101 4.83 7.18 -13.37
C LEU A 101 3.60 6.28 -13.46
N ASP A 102 2.52 6.80 -14.01
CA ASP A 102 1.21 6.18 -14.00
C ASP A 102 0.47 6.41 -15.32
N ILE A 103 -0.56 5.59 -15.56
CA ILE A 103 -1.52 5.76 -16.65
C ILE A 103 -2.78 6.46 -16.13
N GLU A 104 -3.54 7.03 -17.06
CA GLU A 104 -4.96 7.31 -16.83
C GLU A 104 -5.75 6.80 -18.03
N LEU A 105 -6.54 5.75 -17.80
CA LEU A 105 -7.40 5.18 -18.84
C LEU A 105 -8.56 6.13 -19.14
N GLU A 106 -8.58 6.67 -20.35
CA GLU A 106 -9.57 7.64 -20.78
C GLU A 106 -10.15 7.31 -22.17
N ILE A 107 -11.28 7.93 -22.48
CA ILE A 107 -11.75 8.12 -23.85
C ILE A 107 -11.62 9.59 -24.20
N GLY A 108 -11.29 9.89 -25.45
CA GLY A 108 -11.25 11.25 -25.99
C GLY A 108 -12.30 11.45 -27.07
N ALA A 109 -12.85 12.66 -27.17
CA ALA A 109 -13.77 13.07 -28.23
C ALA A 109 -13.15 14.21 -29.05
N PHE A 110 -13.17 14.07 -30.38
CA PHE A 110 -12.78 15.14 -31.30
C PHE A 110 -13.99 16.01 -31.66
N VAL A 111 -13.81 17.32 -31.69
CA VAL A 111 -14.82 18.27 -32.16
C VAL A 111 -14.75 18.41 -33.68
N CYS A 112 -15.89 18.46 -34.38
CA CYS A 112 -16.01 18.74 -35.82
C CYS A 112 -16.63 20.11 -36.14
N LYS A 113 -17.35 20.72 -35.20
CA LYS A 113 -18.08 21.98 -35.42
C LYS A 113 -17.62 23.06 -34.44
N ALA A 114 -17.19 24.20 -34.98
CA ALA A 114 -16.84 25.36 -34.17
C ALA A 114 -18.09 26.06 -33.61
N ASN A 115 -17.90 26.82 -32.54
CA ASN A 115 -18.81 27.88 -32.10
C ASN A 115 -18.11 29.25 -32.18
N GLU A 116 -18.90 30.30 -32.40
CA GLU A 116 -18.40 31.66 -32.36
C GLU A 116 -18.00 32.04 -30.92
N PRO A 117 -16.92 32.82 -30.72
CA PRO A 117 -16.55 33.31 -29.40
C PRO A 117 -17.73 34.03 -28.72
N GLY A 118 -18.00 33.67 -27.46
CA GLY A 118 -19.15 34.19 -26.71
C GLY A 118 -20.49 33.50 -26.98
N GLN A 119 -20.56 32.56 -27.92
CA GLN A 119 -21.77 31.80 -28.22
C GLN A 119 -21.65 30.36 -27.67
N PRO A 120 -22.29 30.03 -26.53
CA PRO A 120 -22.22 28.69 -25.96
C PRO A 120 -22.97 27.67 -26.81
N ILE A 121 -22.56 26.41 -26.72
CA ILE A 121 -23.21 25.29 -27.39
C ILE A 121 -24.23 24.68 -26.41
N PRO A 122 -25.55 24.69 -26.72
CA PRO A 122 -26.55 24.06 -25.87
C PRO A 122 -26.32 22.55 -25.71
N VAL A 123 -26.61 22.01 -24.54
CA VAL A 123 -26.30 20.61 -24.20
C VAL A 123 -26.99 19.56 -25.08
N ASP A 124 -28.19 19.87 -25.57
CA ASP A 124 -28.94 18.99 -26.49
C ASP A 124 -28.48 19.14 -27.96
N GLU A 125 -27.65 20.13 -28.28
CA GLU A 125 -27.01 20.30 -29.60
C GLU A 125 -25.56 19.82 -29.61
N ALA A 126 -24.95 19.68 -28.44
CA ALA A 126 -23.52 19.43 -28.28
C ALA A 126 -23.06 18.08 -28.88
N ASP A 127 -23.91 17.06 -28.94
CA ASP A 127 -23.57 15.76 -29.54
C ASP A 127 -23.25 15.89 -31.04
N GLN A 128 -23.95 16.78 -31.75
CA GLN A 128 -23.74 17.06 -33.18
C GLN A 128 -22.40 17.75 -33.47
N THR A 129 -21.70 18.20 -32.42
CA THR A 129 -20.39 18.85 -32.53
C THR A 129 -19.24 17.86 -32.40
N ILE A 130 -19.53 16.62 -32.02
CA ILE A 130 -18.55 15.55 -31.84
C ILE A 130 -18.37 14.80 -33.16
N PHE A 131 -17.12 14.74 -33.64
CA PHE A 131 -16.73 13.95 -34.81
C PHE A 131 -16.70 12.45 -34.50
N GLY A 132 -16.13 12.09 -33.35
CA GLY A 132 -15.94 10.71 -32.94
C GLY A 132 -14.93 10.58 -31.82
N TYR A 133 -14.64 9.33 -31.44
CA TYR A 133 -13.97 8.97 -30.20
C TYR A 133 -12.67 8.20 -30.44
N VAL A 134 -11.74 8.34 -29.50
CA VAL A 134 -10.46 7.63 -29.46
C VAL A 134 -10.20 7.12 -28.04
N LEU A 135 -9.36 6.09 -27.91
CA LEU A 135 -8.76 5.76 -26.62
C LEU A 135 -7.69 6.80 -26.28
N VAL A 136 -7.59 7.16 -25.01
CA VAL A 136 -6.61 8.11 -24.48
C VAL A 136 -5.90 7.48 -23.28
N ASN A 137 -4.58 7.65 -23.22
CA ASN A 137 -3.78 7.44 -22.01
C ASN A 137 -3.12 8.77 -21.64
N ASP A 138 -3.60 9.41 -20.58
CA ASP A 138 -3.04 10.65 -20.05
C ASP A 138 -1.93 10.36 -19.04
N TRP A 139 -0.72 10.15 -19.55
CA TRP A 139 0.42 9.74 -18.73
C TRP A 139 0.68 10.74 -17.62
N SER A 140 0.93 10.22 -16.42
CA SER A 140 0.96 11.03 -15.22
C SER A 140 2.19 10.77 -14.37
N ALA A 141 2.90 11.84 -13.98
CA ALA A 141 4.00 11.77 -13.04
C ALA A 141 3.53 12.25 -11.66
N ARG A 142 3.01 11.33 -10.85
CA ARG A 142 2.22 11.64 -9.64
C ARG A 142 3.00 12.43 -8.58
N ASP A 143 4.27 12.09 -8.40
CA ASP A 143 5.18 12.77 -7.48
C ASP A 143 5.52 14.21 -7.90
N LEU A 144 5.61 14.48 -9.20
CA LEU A 144 5.70 15.84 -9.72
C LEU A 144 4.37 16.58 -9.50
N GLN A 145 3.25 15.90 -9.76
CA GLN A 145 1.90 16.47 -9.67
C GLN A 145 1.61 16.98 -8.27
N THR A 146 1.85 16.16 -7.25
CA THR A 146 1.61 16.52 -5.84
C THR A 146 2.35 17.79 -5.43
N TRP A 147 3.56 18.02 -5.93
CA TRP A 147 4.34 19.21 -5.61
C TRP A 147 3.86 20.46 -6.36
N GLU A 148 3.42 20.33 -7.61
CA GLU A 148 3.14 21.49 -8.47
C GLU A 148 1.66 21.93 -8.53
N TYR A 149 0.70 21.04 -8.22
CA TYR A 149 -0.70 21.27 -8.62
C TYR A 149 -1.41 22.37 -7.81
N VAL A 150 -0.94 22.69 -6.61
CA VAL A 150 -1.57 23.74 -5.80
C VAL A 150 -0.93 25.10 -6.13
N PRO A 151 -1.71 26.12 -6.51
CA PRO A 151 -3.17 26.15 -6.68
C PRO A 151 -3.66 26.03 -8.14
N LEU A 152 -2.75 25.89 -9.11
CA LEU A 152 -3.04 26.14 -10.53
C LEU A 152 -3.46 24.88 -11.33
N GLY A 153 -3.50 23.73 -10.68
CA GLY A 153 -3.77 22.44 -11.29
C GLY A 153 -2.53 21.77 -11.88
N PRO A 154 -2.68 20.55 -12.43
CA PRO A 154 -1.59 19.76 -13.00
C PRO A 154 -0.90 20.48 -14.18
N PHE A 155 0.42 20.35 -14.31
CA PHE A 155 1.20 20.97 -15.38
C PHE A 155 2.30 20.06 -15.94
N ASN A 156 3.54 20.11 -15.43
CA ASN A 156 4.64 19.27 -15.94
C ASN A 156 4.41 17.78 -15.68
N ALA A 157 3.61 17.47 -14.68
CA ALA A 157 3.22 16.11 -14.37
C ALA A 157 2.29 15.46 -15.40
N LYS A 158 1.76 16.24 -16.36
CA LYS A 158 0.85 15.80 -17.43
C LYS A 158 1.35 16.17 -18.82
N ASN A 159 2.01 17.33 -18.95
CA ASN A 159 2.39 17.88 -20.25
C ASN A 159 3.51 17.11 -20.99
N PHE A 160 4.10 16.09 -20.39
CA PHE A 160 5.19 15.32 -21.00
C PHE A 160 4.69 14.33 -22.06
N ALA A 161 3.51 13.75 -21.89
CA ALA A 161 2.90 12.86 -22.88
C ALA A 161 1.42 12.59 -22.61
N THR A 162 0.60 12.68 -23.66
CA THR A 162 -0.72 12.04 -23.73
C THR A 162 -0.71 11.16 -24.98
N THR A 163 -1.16 9.91 -24.91
CA THR A 163 -1.21 9.01 -26.07
C THR A 163 -2.65 8.78 -26.51
N ILE A 164 -2.92 8.82 -27.82
CA ILE A 164 -4.23 8.50 -28.38
C ILE A 164 -4.19 7.34 -29.38
N SER A 165 -5.29 6.59 -29.49
CA SER A 165 -5.46 5.61 -30.57
C SER A 165 -5.54 6.32 -31.94
N PRO A 166 -5.02 5.70 -33.02
CA PRO A 166 -4.97 6.34 -34.33
C PRO A 166 -6.33 6.41 -35.05
N TRP A 167 -7.28 5.53 -34.69
CA TRP A 167 -8.57 5.42 -35.37
C TRP A 167 -9.65 6.15 -34.59
N VAL A 168 -10.27 7.13 -35.23
CA VAL A 168 -11.42 7.86 -34.68
C VAL A 168 -12.70 7.10 -35.02
N VAL A 169 -13.39 6.58 -34.00
CA VAL A 169 -14.64 5.83 -34.15
C VAL A 169 -15.81 6.80 -34.15
N LEU A 170 -16.63 6.76 -35.20
CA LEU A 170 -17.75 7.69 -35.37
C LEU A 170 -18.93 7.34 -34.45
N PRO A 171 -19.73 8.35 -34.01
CA PRO A 171 -20.94 8.14 -33.22
C PRO A 171 -21.92 7.15 -33.86
N ASP A 172 -22.09 7.20 -35.19
CA ASP A 172 -22.97 6.27 -35.94
C ASP A 172 -22.60 4.80 -35.72
N ALA A 173 -21.31 4.49 -35.59
CA ALA A 173 -20.83 3.13 -35.33
C ALA A 173 -21.06 2.72 -33.87
N LEU A 174 -21.11 3.69 -32.95
CA LEU A 174 -21.33 3.47 -31.52
C LEU A 174 -22.81 3.52 -31.12
N ALA A 175 -23.69 4.02 -31.98
CA ALA A 175 -25.13 4.18 -31.73
C ALA A 175 -25.82 2.92 -31.14
N PRO A 176 -25.52 1.67 -31.59
CA PRO A 176 -26.09 0.47 -30.98
C PRO A 176 -25.73 0.27 -29.51
N PHE A 177 -24.61 0.83 -29.06
CA PHE A 177 -24.06 0.71 -27.71
C PHE A 177 -24.41 1.91 -26.81
N ALA A 178 -25.27 2.84 -27.27
CA ALA A 178 -25.68 3.97 -26.47
C ALA A 178 -26.35 3.53 -25.16
N THR A 179 -26.02 4.14 -24.04
CA THR A 179 -26.50 3.76 -22.70
C THR A 179 -26.58 5.00 -21.81
N PRO A 180 -27.41 5.03 -20.76
CA PRO A 180 -27.17 5.94 -19.65
C PRO A 180 -25.81 5.65 -19.00
N GLY A 181 -25.15 6.71 -18.54
CA GLY A 181 -23.98 6.61 -17.65
C GLY A 181 -24.36 6.37 -16.19
N ILE A 182 -23.42 6.64 -15.29
CA ILE A 182 -23.69 6.67 -13.85
C ILE A 182 -24.72 7.77 -13.54
N GLU A 183 -25.70 7.43 -12.70
CA GLU A 183 -26.71 8.38 -12.26
C GLU A 183 -26.07 9.49 -11.41
N ASN A 184 -26.36 10.75 -11.77
CA ASN A 184 -26.03 11.90 -10.95
C ASN A 184 -27.25 12.27 -10.09
N ASP A 185 -27.12 12.08 -8.78
CA ASP A 185 -28.16 12.37 -7.76
C ASP A 185 -28.33 13.87 -7.46
N THR A 186 -27.54 14.73 -8.08
CA THR A 186 -27.56 16.17 -7.86
C THR A 186 -28.53 16.86 -8.82
N GLU A 187 -29.35 17.79 -8.31
CA GLU A 187 -30.16 18.64 -9.18
C GLU A 187 -29.27 19.59 -9.98
N LEU A 188 -29.09 19.27 -11.26
CA LEU A 188 -28.25 20.04 -12.17
C LEU A 188 -28.90 21.38 -12.54
N LEU A 189 -28.08 22.38 -12.86
CA LEU A 189 -28.57 23.62 -13.47
C LEU A 189 -29.12 23.36 -14.88
N PRO A 190 -30.10 24.14 -15.37
CA PRO A 190 -30.78 23.88 -16.64
C PRO A 190 -29.86 23.65 -17.85
N TYR A 191 -28.73 24.36 -17.94
CA TYR A 191 -27.80 24.24 -19.06
C TYR A 191 -27.06 22.89 -19.16
N LEU A 192 -27.07 22.07 -18.09
CA LEU A 192 -26.49 20.71 -18.08
C LEU A 192 -27.55 19.61 -18.08
N ARG A 193 -28.84 19.96 -18.06
CA ARG A 193 -29.94 18.98 -18.09
C ARG A 193 -30.14 18.51 -19.53
N GLN A 194 -29.66 17.31 -19.83
CA GLN A 194 -29.89 16.67 -21.13
C GLN A 194 -31.27 16.02 -21.22
N THR A 195 -31.91 16.21 -22.38
CA THR A 195 -33.18 15.57 -22.72
C THR A 195 -32.96 14.09 -23.04
N GLU A 196 -31.95 13.77 -23.85
CA GLU A 196 -31.54 12.38 -24.12
C GLU A 196 -30.84 11.77 -22.90
N LYS A 197 -31.22 10.54 -22.54
CA LYS A 197 -30.68 9.82 -21.37
C LYS A 197 -29.70 8.72 -21.75
N ARG A 198 -29.70 8.24 -23.00
CA ARG A 198 -28.66 7.35 -23.55
C ARG A 198 -27.53 8.19 -24.14
N ASN A 199 -26.87 8.95 -23.28
CA ASN A 199 -25.90 9.98 -23.60
C ASN A 199 -24.43 9.54 -23.43
N GLN A 200 -24.20 8.26 -23.13
CA GLN A 200 -22.89 7.60 -23.09
C GLN A 200 -22.89 6.41 -24.06
N TYR A 201 -21.72 5.81 -24.29
CA TYR A 201 -21.58 4.52 -24.99
C TYR A 201 -21.04 3.46 -24.01
N ASP A 202 -21.56 2.23 -24.06
CA ASP A 202 -21.03 1.09 -23.31
C ASP A 202 -19.85 0.48 -24.08
N ILE A 203 -18.65 1.00 -23.84
CA ILE A 203 -17.42 0.53 -24.45
C ILE A 203 -16.63 -0.19 -23.37
N ASN A 204 -16.43 -1.50 -23.54
CA ASN A 204 -15.54 -2.27 -22.68
C ASN A 204 -14.09 -1.85 -22.91
N LEU A 205 -13.42 -1.48 -21.83
CA LEU A 205 -12.04 -1.00 -21.84
C LEU A 205 -11.17 -1.95 -21.02
N ARG A 206 -9.96 -2.20 -21.52
CA ARG A 206 -8.98 -3.07 -20.88
C ARG A 206 -7.61 -2.43 -20.99
N VAL A 207 -6.81 -2.50 -19.92
CA VAL A 207 -5.39 -2.17 -19.98
C VAL A 207 -4.57 -3.42 -19.70
N GLU A 208 -3.62 -3.66 -20.60
CA GLU A 208 -2.60 -4.68 -20.45
C GLU A 208 -1.24 -4.02 -20.28
N LEU A 209 -0.51 -4.41 -19.24
CA LEU A 209 0.86 -3.99 -18.99
C LEU A 209 1.79 -5.12 -19.43
N SER A 210 2.63 -4.85 -20.42
CA SER A 210 3.71 -5.76 -20.81
C SER A 210 5.04 -5.36 -20.17
N THR A 211 5.79 -6.31 -19.61
CA THR A 211 7.15 -6.10 -19.10
C THR A 211 8.13 -7.09 -19.72
N GLY A 212 9.42 -6.76 -19.77
CA GLY A 212 10.46 -7.56 -20.44
C GLY A 212 10.65 -7.22 -21.93
N GLU A 213 11.65 -7.84 -22.56
CA GLU A 213 11.99 -7.66 -23.98
C GLU A 213 12.20 -9.02 -24.66
N GLY A 214 11.83 -9.13 -25.95
CA GLY A 214 12.00 -10.37 -26.70
C GLY A 214 11.20 -11.53 -26.10
N GLU A 215 11.87 -12.67 -25.86
CA GLU A 215 11.27 -13.90 -25.34
C GLU A 215 10.86 -13.82 -23.84
N SER A 216 11.33 -12.80 -23.09
CA SER A 216 10.94 -12.60 -21.68
C SER A 216 9.71 -11.70 -21.51
N ARG A 217 9.08 -11.28 -22.61
CA ARG A 217 7.90 -10.40 -22.57
C ARG A 217 6.69 -11.12 -21.97
N SER A 218 6.25 -10.71 -20.79
CA SER A 218 4.96 -11.10 -20.20
C SER A 218 3.96 -9.96 -20.32
N SER A 219 2.66 -10.27 -20.38
CA SER A 219 1.57 -9.27 -20.43
C SER A 219 0.51 -9.61 -19.39
N THR A 220 0.12 -8.62 -18.61
CA THR A 220 -0.82 -8.75 -17.49
C THR A 220 -1.96 -7.77 -17.68
N VAL A 221 -3.19 -8.24 -17.45
CA VAL A 221 -4.36 -7.38 -17.46
C VAL A 221 -4.47 -6.69 -16.11
N ILE A 222 -4.29 -5.38 -16.09
CA ILE A 222 -4.27 -4.59 -14.85
C ILE A 222 -5.59 -3.88 -14.56
N THR A 223 -6.45 -3.71 -15.56
CA THR A 223 -7.82 -3.19 -15.37
C THR A 223 -8.75 -3.60 -16.51
N GLU A 224 -10.02 -3.83 -16.16
CA GLU A 224 -11.16 -4.06 -17.05
C GLU A 224 -12.35 -3.21 -16.55
N THR A 225 -12.78 -2.23 -17.35
CA THR A 225 -13.84 -1.28 -17.01
C THR A 225 -14.74 -0.99 -18.20
N SER A 226 -15.71 -0.09 -18.05
CA SER A 226 -16.53 0.41 -19.16
C SER A 226 -16.68 1.92 -19.10
N SER A 227 -16.71 2.57 -20.25
CA SER A 227 -16.99 4.02 -20.35
C SER A 227 -18.36 4.43 -19.84
N LYS A 228 -19.30 3.48 -19.64
CA LYS A 228 -20.57 3.78 -18.95
C LYS A 228 -20.38 4.26 -17.52
N ASN A 229 -19.20 4.03 -16.94
CA ASN A 229 -18.83 4.48 -15.60
C ASN A 229 -18.52 5.99 -15.52
N LEU A 230 -18.63 6.73 -16.63
CA LEU A 230 -18.50 8.19 -16.61
C LEU A 230 -19.76 8.85 -16.05
N LEU A 231 -19.56 9.74 -15.07
CA LEU A 231 -20.63 10.55 -14.48
C LEU A 231 -21.15 11.63 -15.44
N TRP A 232 -20.23 12.25 -16.18
CA TRP A 232 -20.53 13.33 -17.12
C TRP A 232 -20.44 12.81 -18.56
N SER A 233 -21.42 13.16 -19.38
CA SER A 233 -21.40 12.86 -20.82
C SER A 233 -20.55 13.88 -21.57
N PHE A 234 -19.99 13.50 -22.73
CA PHE A 234 -19.26 14.45 -23.58
C PHE A 234 -20.10 15.67 -23.98
N PRO A 235 -21.40 15.57 -24.33
CA PRO A 235 -22.15 16.78 -24.63
C PRO A 235 -22.37 17.67 -23.39
N GLN A 236 -22.43 17.14 -22.16
CA GLN A 236 -22.37 17.96 -20.94
C GLN A 236 -21.02 18.66 -20.78
N MET A 237 -19.91 17.96 -21.07
CA MET A 237 -18.57 18.55 -21.05
C MET A 237 -18.44 19.70 -22.05
N VAL A 238 -18.92 19.52 -23.29
CA VAL A 238 -18.92 20.57 -24.33
C VAL A 238 -19.80 21.77 -23.93
N ALA A 239 -21.01 21.53 -23.42
CA ALA A 239 -21.89 22.59 -22.95
C ALA A 239 -21.26 23.39 -21.81
N HIS A 240 -20.63 22.70 -20.84
CA HIS A 240 -19.92 23.37 -19.76
C HIS A 240 -18.70 24.16 -20.24
N HIS A 241 -17.87 23.56 -21.10
CA HIS A 241 -16.66 24.21 -21.58
C HIS A 241 -16.99 25.48 -22.39
N THR A 242 -18.10 25.50 -23.12
CA THR A 242 -18.51 26.65 -23.93
C THR A 242 -19.41 27.67 -23.21
N ILE A 243 -19.94 27.38 -22.01
CA ILE A 243 -20.93 28.24 -21.33
C ILE A 243 -20.45 29.66 -21.06
N SER A 244 -19.14 29.84 -20.85
CA SER A 244 -18.49 31.13 -20.61
C SER A 244 -18.08 31.85 -21.92
N GLY A 245 -18.37 31.27 -23.08
CA GLY A 245 -18.03 31.80 -24.39
C GLY A 245 -16.73 31.26 -25.00
N CYS A 246 -16.14 30.20 -24.43
CA CYS A 246 -14.95 29.56 -24.98
C CYS A 246 -15.21 29.06 -26.42
N PRO A 247 -14.38 29.42 -27.41
CA PRO A 247 -14.51 28.90 -28.76
C PRO A 247 -13.88 27.51 -28.87
N MET A 248 -14.68 26.54 -29.31
CA MET A 248 -14.26 25.23 -29.80
C MET A 248 -13.91 25.31 -31.28
N ARG A 249 -13.00 24.45 -31.73
CA ARG A 249 -12.55 24.36 -33.12
C ARG A 249 -12.52 22.91 -33.59
N PRO A 250 -12.68 22.67 -34.90
CA PRO A 250 -12.49 21.34 -35.46
C PRO A 250 -11.10 20.81 -35.13
N GLY A 251 -11.04 19.59 -34.60
CA GLY A 251 -9.82 18.93 -34.16
C GLY A 251 -9.46 19.16 -32.68
N ASP A 252 -10.20 19.99 -31.94
CA ASP A 252 -10.06 20.04 -30.48
C ASP A 252 -10.38 18.66 -29.88
N LEU A 253 -9.57 18.24 -28.93
CA LEU A 253 -9.68 16.96 -28.22
C LEU A 253 -10.10 17.20 -26.77
N LEU A 254 -11.20 16.58 -26.36
CA LEU A 254 -11.63 16.53 -24.96
C LEU A 254 -11.35 15.14 -24.41
N GLY A 255 -10.59 15.03 -23.32
CA GLY A 255 -10.46 13.79 -22.53
C GLY A 255 -11.63 13.64 -21.57
N SER A 256 -11.99 12.39 -21.24
CA SER A 256 -13.09 12.08 -20.32
C SER A 256 -12.74 12.32 -18.86
N GLY A 257 -11.45 12.39 -18.52
CA GLY A 257 -10.95 12.08 -17.19
C GLY A 257 -10.89 10.57 -16.97
N THR A 258 -10.06 10.14 -16.00
CA THR A 258 -9.81 8.72 -15.71
C THR A 258 -11.11 7.94 -15.48
N ILE A 259 -11.30 6.85 -16.22
CA ILE A 259 -12.48 5.99 -16.13
C ILE A 259 -12.23 4.91 -15.09
N SER A 260 -12.90 5.02 -13.95
CA SER A 260 -12.93 4.00 -12.89
C SER A 260 -14.37 3.52 -12.68
N GLY A 261 -14.57 2.21 -12.61
CA GLY A 261 -15.86 1.65 -12.18
C GLY A 261 -15.95 1.50 -10.67
N THR A 262 -17.07 0.93 -10.20
CA THR A 262 -17.31 0.70 -8.76
C THR A 262 -16.50 -0.45 -8.19
N ASP A 263 -16.04 -1.37 -9.04
CA ASP A 263 -15.25 -2.54 -8.66
C ASP A 263 -13.74 -2.26 -8.80
N GLU A 264 -12.93 -2.85 -7.93
CA GLU A 264 -11.49 -2.53 -7.89
C GLU A 264 -10.73 -2.95 -9.15
N ARG A 265 -11.14 -4.04 -9.81
CA ARG A 265 -10.58 -4.47 -11.11
C ARG A 265 -10.90 -3.51 -12.25
N SER A 266 -11.77 -2.52 -12.02
CA SER A 266 -12.23 -1.56 -13.01
C SER A 266 -11.70 -0.14 -12.79
N ARG A 267 -10.72 0.00 -11.88
CA ARG A 267 -10.03 1.26 -11.58
C ARG A 267 -9.09 1.65 -12.73
N GLY A 268 -9.11 2.91 -13.12
CA GLY A 268 -8.45 3.40 -14.33
C GLY A 268 -6.99 3.83 -14.14
N SER A 269 -6.44 3.71 -12.92
CA SER A 269 -5.06 4.10 -12.57
C SER A 269 -4.41 3.11 -11.59
N LEU A 270 -3.07 3.06 -11.58
CA LEU A 270 -2.33 2.23 -10.61
C LEU A 270 -2.35 2.82 -9.18
N LEU A 271 -2.88 4.04 -9.04
CA LEU A 271 -2.87 4.82 -7.81
C LEU A 271 -3.69 4.19 -6.68
N GLU A 272 -4.66 3.34 -6.97
CA GLU A 272 -5.81 3.15 -6.09
C GLU A 272 -5.73 1.93 -5.13
N GLN A 273 -4.56 1.48 -4.62
CA GLN A 273 -4.46 0.28 -3.75
C GLN A 273 -3.98 0.59 -2.30
N ASN A 274 -4.80 0.27 -1.28
CA ASN A 274 -4.49 0.50 0.13
C ASN A 274 -4.10 -0.79 0.87
N MET A 275 -3.09 -0.70 1.75
CA MET A 275 -2.54 -1.84 2.50
C MET A 275 -2.91 -1.72 3.99
N ALA A 276 -3.30 -2.83 4.62
CA ALA A 276 -3.48 -2.90 6.06
C ALA A 276 -2.51 -3.89 6.70
N VAL A 277 -1.77 -3.45 7.73
CA VAL A 277 -0.84 -4.27 8.50
C VAL A 277 -1.40 -4.48 9.91
N ALA A 278 -1.97 -5.66 10.16
CA ALA A 278 -2.40 -6.07 11.49
C ALA A 278 -1.19 -6.50 12.31
N GLY A 279 -0.99 -5.87 13.47
CA GLY A 279 0.25 -6.03 14.24
C GLY A 279 1.39 -5.11 13.79
N GLY A 280 1.11 -4.12 12.93
CA GLY A 280 2.10 -3.17 12.39
C GLY A 280 2.86 -2.30 13.40
N LEU A 281 2.54 -2.40 14.71
CA LEU A 281 3.31 -1.75 15.78
C LEU A 281 4.32 -2.68 16.48
N GLY A 282 4.23 -3.99 16.23
CA GLY A 282 5.11 -5.02 16.79
C GLY A 282 6.41 -5.21 16.01
N ASP A 283 7.22 -6.16 16.47
CA ASP A 283 8.62 -6.33 16.08
C ASP A 283 8.82 -6.43 14.55
N MET A 284 8.14 -7.36 13.89
CA MET A 284 8.17 -7.54 12.44
C MET A 284 7.22 -6.57 11.70
N GLY A 285 6.04 -6.34 12.28
CA GLY A 285 5.00 -5.52 11.66
C GLY A 285 5.43 -4.08 11.42
N ARG A 286 6.21 -3.49 12.33
CA ARG A 286 6.76 -2.13 12.16
C ARG A 286 7.71 -2.05 10.99
N LEU A 287 8.64 -3.00 10.88
CA LEU A 287 9.59 -3.05 9.77
C LEU A 287 8.88 -3.20 8.43
N ILE A 288 7.87 -4.07 8.34
CA ILE A 288 7.05 -4.22 7.12
C ILE A 288 6.29 -2.93 6.82
N THR A 289 5.68 -2.32 7.82
CA THR A 289 4.96 -1.04 7.66
C THR A 289 5.88 0.05 7.10
N ASP A 290 7.09 0.17 7.65
CA ASP A 290 8.08 1.15 7.20
C ASP A 290 8.57 0.84 5.78
N ALA A 291 8.90 -0.42 5.49
CA ALA A 291 9.31 -0.84 4.15
C ALA A 291 8.24 -0.57 3.08
N LEU A 292 6.95 -0.80 3.41
CA LEU A 292 5.83 -0.49 2.51
C LEU A 292 5.71 1.01 2.27
N ARG A 293 5.87 1.84 3.31
CA ARG A 293 5.83 3.31 3.17
C ARG A 293 7.01 3.84 2.36
N GLU A 294 8.20 3.28 2.56
CA GLU A 294 9.41 3.65 1.79
C GLU A 294 9.24 3.42 0.28
N THR A 295 8.38 2.49 -0.14
CA THR A 295 8.06 2.31 -1.56
C THR A 295 7.40 3.55 -2.19
N GLY A 296 6.67 4.34 -1.39
CA GLY A 296 5.87 5.46 -1.86
C GLY A 296 4.74 5.06 -2.82
N LYS A 297 4.30 3.80 -2.79
CA LYS A 297 3.26 3.28 -3.69
C LYS A 297 1.88 3.19 -3.06
N TYR A 298 1.81 2.94 -1.75
CA TYR A 298 0.59 2.58 -1.06
C TYR A 298 0.25 3.54 0.07
N GLU A 299 -1.05 3.78 0.31
CA GLU A 299 -1.49 4.16 1.65
C GLU A 299 -1.38 2.92 2.55
N VAL A 300 -0.60 3.05 3.63
CA VAL A 300 -0.36 1.95 4.57
C VAL A 300 -0.99 2.29 5.91
N TYR A 301 -1.96 1.47 6.30
CA TYR A 301 -2.67 1.55 7.56
C TYR A 301 -2.22 0.45 8.51
N VAL A 302 -2.05 0.78 9.78
CA VAL A 302 -1.75 -0.17 10.84
C VAL A 302 -3.03 -0.47 11.61
N MET A 303 -3.44 -1.73 11.63
CA MET A 303 -4.61 -2.17 12.40
C MET A 303 -4.18 -2.54 13.82
N SER A 304 -4.64 -1.76 14.80
CA SER A 304 -4.21 -1.90 16.19
C SER A 304 -5.39 -1.80 17.17
N ARG A 305 -5.36 -2.60 18.24
CA ARG A 305 -6.33 -2.52 19.35
C ARG A 305 -6.25 -1.22 20.15
N ARG A 306 -5.09 -0.57 20.13
CA ARG A 306 -4.82 0.69 20.82
C ARG A 306 -4.23 1.69 19.84
N VAL A 307 -4.67 2.94 19.94
CA VAL A 307 -4.05 4.06 19.24
C VAL A 307 -2.97 4.63 20.17
N PRO A 308 -1.68 4.64 19.77
CA PRO A 308 -0.64 5.28 20.55
C PRO A 308 -0.93 6.78 20.73
N GLU A 309 -0.53 7.36 21.87
CA GLU A 309 -0.78 8.77 22.20
C GLU A 309 -0.14 9.74 21.19
N SER A 310 0.98 9.34 20.58
CA SER A 310 1.63 10.09 19.51
C SER A 310 1.87 9.18 18.30
N VAL A 311 1.10 9.42 17.23
CA VAL A 311 1.36 8.85 15.91
C VAL A 311 1.39 10.01 14.91
N PRO A 312 2.49 10.20 14.18
CA PRO A 312 2.53 11.23 13.15
C PRO A 312 1.50 10.90 12.07
N THR A 313 0.85 11.93 11.53
CA THR A 313 0.12 11.78 10.28
C THR A 313 1.11 11.52 9.15
N HIS A 314 0.66 10.79 8.13
CA HIS A 314 1.47 10.51 6.96
C HIS A 314 0.87 11.21 5.76
N ILE A 315 1.72 11.62 4.82
CA ILE A 315 1.22 12.07 3.53
C ILE A 315 0.98 10.84 2.68
N SER A 316 -0.25 10.70 2.23
CA SER A 316 -0.63 9.65 1.29
C SER A 316 0.20 9.83 0.03
N PRO A 317 0.94 8.80 -0.42
CA PRO A 317 1.51 8.88 -1.75
C PRO A 317 0.35 9.01 -2.75
N ILE A 318 -0.73 8.27 -2.58
CA ILE A 318 -1.87 8.21 -3.50
C ILE A 318 -2.47 9.59 -3.74
N THR A 319 -2.91 10.27 -2.68
CA THR A 319 -3.69 11.50 -2.79
C THR A 319 -2.87 12.77 -2.58
N GLY A 320 -1.67 12.67 -1.98
CA GLY A 320 -0.90 13.83 -1.53
C GLY A 320 -1.45 14.49 -0.26
N GLU A 321 -2.54 13.97 0.29
CA GLU A 321 -3.19 14.48 1.49
C GLU A 321 -2.64 13.81 2.77
N SER A 322 -2.75 14.51 3.89
CA SER A 322 -2.42 13.95 5.19
C SER A 322 -3.48 12.93 5.61
N TYR A 323 -3.05 11.73 6.02
CA TYR A 323 -3.92 10.71 6.58
C TYR A 323 -3.41 10.21 7.93
N PHE A 324 -4.34 9.80 8.79
CA PHE A 324 -4.02 9.15 10.05
C PHE A 324 -3.80 7.65 9.79
N PRO A 325 -2.62 7.10 10.09
CA PRO A 325 -2.24 5.78 9.60
C PRO A 325 -2.68 4.63 10.52
N ILE A 326 -3.47 4.88 11.55
CA ILE A 326 -3.92 3.83 12.49
C ILE A 326 -5.41 3.60 12.34
N ILE A 327 -5.77 2.34 12.13
CA ILE A 327 -7.15 1.86 12.20
C ILE A 327 -7.32 1.22 13.58
N GLN A 328 -8.04 1.89 14.48
CA GLN A 328 -8.39 1.28 15.75
C GLN A 328 -9.33 0.10 15.51
N THR A 329 -8.88 -1.10 15.86
CA THR A 329 -9.53 -2.35 15.48
C THR A 329 -9.84 -3.20 16.69
N ASP A 330 -11.08 -3.66 16.78
CA ASP A 330 -11.49 -4.71 17.71
C ASP A 330 -11.70 -6.03 16.96
N TYR A 331 -10.85 -7.02 17.27
CA TYR A 331 -10.89 -8.35 16.67
C TYR A 331 -11.90 -9.29 17.34
N SER A 332 -12.68 -8.81 18.32
CA SER A 332 -13.78 -9.57 18.91
C SER A 332 -15.02 -9.65 18.00
N SER A 333 -15.10 -8.78 16.99
CA SER A 333 -16.25 -8.69 16.06
C SER A 333 -15.79 -8.74 14.61
N GLU A 334 -16.04 -9.87 13.95
CA GLU A 334 -15.74 -10.06 12.53
C GLU A 334 -16.42 -8.99 11.65
N GLN A 335 -17.69 -8.66 11.92
CA GLN A 335 -18.41 -7.63 11.15
C GLN A 335 -17.80 -6.24 11.32
N ALA A 336 -17.29 -5.91 12.51
CA ALA A 336 -16.62 -4.63 12.72
C ALA A 336 -15.33 -4.57 11.90
N VAL A 337 -14.56 -5.66 11.86
CA VAL A 337 -13.35 -5.75 11.02
C VAL A 337 -13.69 -5.64 9.54
N VAL A 338 -14.76 -6.31 9.05
CA VAL A 338 -15.25 -6.16 7.66
C VAL A 338 -15.53 -4.68 7.35
N ASN A 339 -16.30 -4.00 8.20
CA ASN A 339 -16.66 -2.60 7.99
C ASN A 339 -15.43 -1.69 7.92
N LEU A 340 -14.40 -1.95 8.76
CA LEU A 340 -13.14 -1.22 8.71
C LEU A 340 -12.38 -1.49 7.42
N LEU A 341 -12.22 -2.75 7.02
CA LEU A 341 -11.51 -3.10 5.79
C LEU A 341 -12.16 -2.43 4.57
N GLU A 342 -13.49 -2.40 4.50
CA GLU A 342 -14.25 -1.73 3.45
C GLU A 342 -14.15 -0.20 3.53
N GLN A 343 -14.30 0.38 4.73
CA GLN A 343 -14.20 1.82 4.94
C GLN A 343 -12.85 2.37 4.47
N TYR A 344 -11.76 1.64 4.74
CA TYR A 344 -10.40 2.01 4.38
C TYR A 344 -9.96 1.44 3.02
N LYS A 345 -10.88 0.76 2.30
CA LYS A 345 -10.68 0.18 0.96
C LYS A 345 -9.44 -0.70 0.88
N THR A 346 -9.28 -1.57 1.88
CA THR A 346 -8.08 -2.39 2.04
C THR A 346 -8.02 -3.46 0.97
N HIS A 347 -6.99 -3.44 0.12
CA HIS A 347 -6.77 -4.45 -0.91
C HIS A 347 -6.01 -5.67 -0.38
N THR A 348 -4.94 -5.42 0.39
CA THR A 348 -4.09 -6.48 0.95
C THR A 348 -4.02 -6.34 2.46
N VAL A 349 -4.25 -7.46 3.16
CA VAL A 349 -4.04 -7.56 4.61
C VAL A 349 -2.77 -8.35 4.89
N ILE A 350 -1.89 -7.79 5.71
CA ILE A 350 -0.68 -8.46 6.21
C ILE A 350 -0.83 -8.61 7.72
N CYS A 351 -0.88 -9.84 8.20
CA CYS A 351 -0.93 -10.12 9.63
C CYS A 351 0.47 -10.41 10.17
N THR A 352 0.82 -9.83 11.31
CA THR A 352 2.15 -9.95 11.94
C THR A 352 2.05 -10.19 13.46
N PHE A 353 0.95 -10.80 13.92
CA PHE A 353 0.77 -11.16 15.32
C PHE A 353 1.76 -12.23 15.77
N ALA A 354 2.30 -12.11 16.97
CA ALA A 354 2.92 -13.25 17.64
C ALA A 354 1.82 -14.29 17.94
N LEU A 355 1.89 -15.46 17.31
CA LEU A 355 0.90 -16.53 17.45
C LEU A 355 1.35 -17.56 18.50
N ASP A 356 1.62 -17.09 19.71
CA ASP A 356 2.09 -17.88 20.85
C ASP A 356 1.02 -18.06 21.95
N PHE A 357 -0.21 -17.57 21.72
CA PHE A 357 -1.34 -17.80 22.62
C PHE A 357 -2.70 -17.70 21.91
N GLN A 358 -3.73 -18.23 22.56
CA GLN A 358 -5.06 -18.43 21.98
C GLN A 358 -5.69 -17.13 21.43
N ALA A 359 -5.67 -16.04 22.21
CA ALA A 359 -6.33 -14.80 21.79
C ALA A 359 -5.67 -14.13 20.56
N ALA A 360 -4.36 -14.34 20.33
CA ALA A 360 -3.71 -13.89 19.08
C ALA A 360 -4.15 -14.75 17.89
N SER A 361 -4.21 -16.07 18.09
CA SER A 361 -4.76 -17.00 17.09
C SER A 361 -6.20 -16.66 16.73
N ASP A 362 -7.06 -16.42 17.71
CA ASP A 362 -8.46 -16.05 17.50
C ASP A 362 -8.56 -14.73 16.71
N SER A 363 -7.70 -13.76 17.02
CA SER A 363 -7.66 -12.47 16.32
C SER A 363 -7.28 -12.65 14.83
N GLN A 364 -6.31 -13.50 14.51
CA GLN A 364 -5.94 -13.79 13.12
C GLN A 364 -7.07 -14.54 12.39
N LEU A 365 -7.75 -15.49 13.05
CA LEU A 365 -8.89 -16.19 12.46
C LEU A 365 -10.05 -15.23 12.14
N THR A 366 -10.38 -14.32 13.06
CA THR A 366 -11.35 -13.26 12.81
C THR A 366 -10.94 -12.40 11.61
N LEU A 367 -9.65 -12.04 11.53
CA LEU A 367 -9.14 -11.21 10.45
C LEU A 367 -9.19 -11.92 9.08
N ILE A 368 -8.87 -13.22 9.02
CA ILE A 368 -8.99 -14.03 7.80
C ILE A 368 -10.44 -14.08 7.32
N ARG A 369 -11.38 -14.39 8.22
CA ARG A 369 -12.82 -14.46 7.88
C ARG A 369 -13.37 -13.10 7.46
N ALA A 370 -12.96 -12.04 8.14
CA ALA A 370 -13.35 -10.68 7.77
C ALA A 370 -12.78 -10.27 6.42
N ALA A 371 -11.53 -10.63 6.11
CA ALA A 371 -10.91 -10.37 4.81
C ALA A 371 -11.66 -11.09 3.68
N GLU A 372 -12.02 -12.36 3.83
CA GLU A 372 -12.80 -13.09 2.82
C GLU A 372 -14.18 -12.44 2.56
N ARG A 373 -14.79 -11.86 3.59
CA ARG A 373 -16.10 -11.21 3.49
C ARG A 373 -16.03 -9.77 3.00
N ALA A 374 -14.87 -9.13 3.09
CA ALA A 374 -14.67 -7.76 2.62
C ALA A 374 -14.41 -7.79 1.11
N SER A 375 -15.30 -7.16 0.34
CA SER A 375 -15.23 -7.10 -1.11
C SER A 375 -13.97 -6.39 -1.62
N SER A 376 -13.42 -5.46 -0.83
CA SER A 376 -12.15 -4.79 -1.11
C SER A 376 -10.91 -5.67 -0.95
N VAL A 377 -10.91 -6.68 -0.07
CA VAL A 377 -9.70 -7.47 0.17
C VAL A 377 -9.56 -8.56 -0.90
N LYS A 378 -8.39 -8.62 -1.54
CA LYS A 378 -8.03 -9.64 -2.54
C LYS A 378 -6.89 -10.53 -2.09
N ARG A 379 -6.00 -9.99 -1.26
CA ARG A 379 -4.74 -10.62 -0.89
C ARG A 379 -4.55 -10.69 0.62
N PHE A 380 -3.98 -11.79 1.09
CA PHE A 380 -3.71 -12.00 2.51
C PHE A 380 -2.32 -12.61 2.74
N ILE A 381 -1.55 -12.05 3.66
CA ILE A 381 -0.34 -12.67 4.20
C ILE A 381 -0.59 -12.98 5.67
N PRO A 382 -0.64 -14.27 6.08
CA PRO A 382 -0.79 -14.64 7.48
C PRO A 382 0.46 -14.32 8.28
N SER A 383 0.31 -14.30 9.61
CA SER A 383 1.46 -14.12 10.51
C SER A 383 2.29 -15.39 10.55
N GLU A 384 3.13 -15.53 9.54
CA GLU A 384 3.98 -16.66 9.30
C GLU A 384 5.25 -16.17 8.61
N PHE A 385 6.19 -15.69 9.44
CA PHE A 385 7.47 -15.10 9.04
C PHE A 385 8.63 -15.82 9.72
N ASN A 386 8.69 -17.15 9.61
CA ASN A 386 9.81 -17.92 10.14
C ASN A 386 10.12 -19.17 9.29
N VAL A 387 9.44 -20.28 9.59
CA VAL A 387 9.57 -21.59 8.92
C VAL A 387 8.20 -22.12 8.50
N ASP A 388 8.18 -23.26 7.83
CA ASP A 388 6.94 -23.97 7.49
C ASP A 388 6.33 -24.62 8.73
N TYR A 389 5.29 -24.01 9.31
CA TYR A 389 4.66 -24.51 10.53
C TYR A 389 3.78 -25.76 10.33
N ASP A 390 3.58 -26.25 9.11
CA ASP A 390 2.83 -27.48 8.83
C ASP A 390 3.73 -28.73 8.76
N GLN A 391 5.02 -28.57 9.06
CA GLN A 391 5.94 -29.67 9.28
C GLN A 391 5.54 -30.53 10.49
N GLY A 392 5.82 -31.83 10.42
CA GLY A 392 5.54 -32.79 11.50
C GLY A 392 6.35 -32.52 12.78
N ASP A 393 5.91 -33.08 13.91
CA ASP A 393 6.61 -32.96 15.21
C ASP A 393 8.00 -33.59 15.20
N ASP A 394 8.27 -34.47 14.24
CA ASP A 394 9.58 -35.07 13.98
C ASP A 394 10.59 -34.07 13.37
N VAL A 395 10.12 -32.94 12.85
CA VAL A 395 10.97 -31.89 12.25
C VAL A 395 10.85 -30.57 13.01
N LEU A 396 9.63 -30.15 13.35
CA LEU A 396 9.31 -28.92 14.08
C LEU A 396 8.57 -29.25 15.38
N PRO A 397 9.28 -29.67 16.45
CA PRO A 397 8.70 -30.00 17.76
C PRO A 397 8.35 -28.71 18.54
N TYR A 398 7.41 -27.92 18.03
CA TYR A 398 6.98 -26.65 18.62
C TYR A 398 5.47 -26.69 18.86
N PRO A 399 4.99 -26.86 20.11
CA PRO A 399 3.57 -27.07 20.41
C PRO A 399 2.65 -25.94 19.91
N ASP A 400 3.12 -24.69 19.93
CA ASP A 400 2.33 -23.54 19.53
C ASP A 400 2.23 -23.36 18.01
N LYS A 401 2.92 -24.19 17.20
CA LYS A 401 2.69 -24.26 15.74
C LYS A 401 1.24 -24.52 15.37
N ARG A 402 0.47 -25.15 16.27
CA ARG A 402 -0.97 -25.37 16.13
C ARG A 402 -1.74 -24.08 15.80
N TYR A 403 -1.30 -22.93 16.29
CA TYR A 403 -1.93 -21.63 16.02
C TYR A 403 -1.73 -21.19 14.56
N HIS A 404 -0.54 -21.43 14.00
CA HIS A 404 -0.26 -21.21 12.58
C HIS A 404 -1.05 -22.20 11.70
N VAL A 405 -1.03 -23.50 12.05
CA VAL A 405 -1.73 -24.55 11.30
C VAL A 405 -3.23 -24.26 11.21
N VAL A 406 -3.88 -23.88 12.31
CA VAL A 406 -5.32 -23.56 12.30
C VAL A 406 -5.62 -22.36 11.41
N ALA A 407 -4.74 -21.34 11.39
CA ALA A 407 -4.90 -20.22 10.47
C ALA A 407 -4.72 -20.61 8.99
N ARG A 408 -3.79 -21.54 8.68
CA ARG A 408 -3.66 -22.09 7.32
C ARG A 408 -4.94 -22.79 6.87
N ARG A 409 -5.46 -23.69 7.70
CA ARG A 409 -6.73 -24.39 7.41
C ARG A 409 -7.91 -23.45 7.26
N GLU A 410 -7.86 -22.27 7.88
CA GLU A 410 -8.87 -21.24 7.66
C GLU A 410 -8.68 -20.52 6.32
N LEU A 411 -7.45 -20.13 5.97
CA LEU A 411 -7.13 -19.50 4.68
C LEU A 411 -7.45 -20.39 3.48
N GLU A 412 -7.21 -21.68 3.58
CA GLU A 412 -7.52 -22.68 2.53
C GLU A 412 -9.01 -22.74 2.17
N LYS A 413 -9.89 -22.22 3.04
CA LYS A 413 -11.34 -22.15 2.79
C LYS A 413 -11.75 -20.88 2.04
N THR A 414 -10.83 -19.92 1.88
CA THR A 414 -11.12 -18.59 1.34
C THR A 414 -10.86 -18.54 -0.16
N SER A 415 -11.39 -17.51 -0.83
CA SER A 415 -11.12 -17.19 -2.22
C SER A 415 -9.96 -16.19 -2.38
N LEU A 416 -9.38 -15.74 -1.27
CA LEU A 416 -8.26 -14.82 -1.22
C LEU A 416 -7.02 -15.42 -1.87
N GLU A 417 -6.23 -14.59 -2.55
CA GLU A 417 -4.88 -14.95 -2.93
C GLU A 417 -3.96 -14.77 -1.71
N TYR A 418 -3.21 -15.81 -1.32
CA TYR A 418 -2.35 -15.75 -0.14
C TYR A 418 -1.01 -16.47 -0.36
N THR A 419 -0.02 -16.08 0.45
CA THR A 419 1.30 -16.70 0.45
C THR A 419 1.88 -16.79 1.84
N TYR A 420 2.69 -17.83 2.09
CA TYR A 420 3.50 -17.97 3.29
C TYR A 420 4.93 -17.52 3.00
N ILE A 421 5.51 -16.68 3.86
CA ILE A 421 6.87 -16.16 3.68
C ILE A 421 7.78 -16.81 4.71
N TYR A 422 8.69 -17.68 4.28
CA TYR A 422 9.68 -18.30 5.17
C TYR A 422 11.04 -17.61 5.02
N PRO A 423 11.41 -16.72 5.97
CA PRO A 423 12.71 -16.06 5.99
C PRO A 423 13.81 -16.87 6.69
N GLY A 424 13.44 -17.95 7.40
CA GLY A 424 14.35 -18.70 8.25
C GLY A 424 14.67 -17.95 9.54
N MET A 425 15.78 -18.32 10.18
CA MET A 425 16.16 -17.77 11.48
C MET A 425 16.61 -16.32 11.34
N PHE A 426 16.12 -15.44 12.20
CA PHE A 426 16.54 -14.06 12.15
C PHE A 426 17.99 -13.89 12.63
N MET A 427 18.82 -13.32 11.75
CA MET A 427 20.23 -13.00 12.04
C MET A 427 20.37 -11.97 13.16
N ASP A 428 19.30 -11.21 13.41
CA ASP A 428 19.20 -10.21 14.47
C ASP A 428 19.70 -10.75 15.82
N TYR A 429 19.31 -11.98 16.18
CA TYR A 429 19.68 -12.63 17.43
C TYR A 429 21.18 -12.85 17.61
N PHE A 430 21.95 -12.95 16.51
CA PHE A 430 23.40 -13.15 16.56
C PHE A 430 24.16 -11.83 16.73
N GLY A 431 23.53 -10.70 16.41
CA GLY A 431 24.12 -9.36 16.53
C GLY A 431 23.69 -8.58 17.78
N MET A 432 22.69 -9.05 18.52
CA MET A 432 22.14 -8.34 19.68
C MET A 432 23.16 -8.14 20.82
N PRO A 433 23.20 -6.95 21.46
CA PRO A 433 22.30 -5.81 21.29
C PRO A 433 22.90 -4.75 20.34
N ASN A 434 23.96 -5.09 19.60
CA ASN A 434 24.81 -4.14 18.89
C ASN A 434 24.33 -3.80 17.49
N ILE A 435 23.23 -4.42 17.04
CA ILE A 435 22.63 -4.14 15.74
C ILE A 435 21.22 -3.55 15.90
N PRO A 436 20.78 -2.68 14.97
CA PRO A 436 19.42 -2.15 15.00
C PRO A 436 18.41 -3.28 14.78
N THR A 437 17.51 -3.47 15.73
CA THR A 437 16.43 -4.46 15.64
C THR A 437 15.26 -4.05 16.52
N HIS A 438 14.07 -4.51 16.16
CA HIS A 438 12.85 -4.38 16.96
C HIS A 438 12.45 -5.69 17.63
N LEU A 439 13.16 -6.80 17.36
CA LEU A 439 12.87 -8.08 17.98
C LEU A 439 13.14 -8.04 19.49
N ARG A 440 12.29 -8.72 20.27
CA ARG A 440 12.60 -9.05 21.67
C ARG A 440 13.95 -9.75 21.80
N GLU A 441 14.73 -9.37 22.81
CA GLU A 441 16.06 -9.96 23.04
C GLU A 441 16.00 -11.45 23.36
N LEU A 442 16.79 -12.24 22.63
CA LEU A 442 17.09 -13.65 22.89
C LEU A 442 18.56 -13.91 22.54
N CYS A 443 19.24 -14.75 23.33
CA CYS A 443 20.58 -15.22 22.99
C CYS A 443 20.48 -16.66 22.47
N LEU A 444 20.72 -16.84 21.18
CA LEU A 444 20.57 -18.14 20.51
C LEU A 444 21.94 -18.74 20.18
N PHE A 445 22.15 -19.99 20.62
CA PHE A 445 23.29 -20.89 20.31
C PHE A 445 24.69 -20.41 20.75
N VAL A 446 25.00 -19.11 20.64
CA VAL A 446 26.31 -18.54 20.95
C VAL A 446 26.14 -17.31 21.84
N ASP A 447 26.90 -17.27 22.94
CA ASP A 447 27.03 -16.12 23.85
C ASP A 447 28.48 -15.61 23.80
N PRO A 448 28.77 -14.67 22.87
CA PRO A 448 30.13 -14.14 22.69
C PRO A 448 30.66 -13.45 23.95
N THR A 449 29.77 -12.81 24.72
CA THR A 449 30.09 -12.06 25.94
C THR A 449 30.65 -12.98 27.02
N ASN A 450 29.96 -14.09 27.28
CA ASN A 450 30.41 -15.08 28.27
C ASN A 450 31.38 -16.11 27.68
N GLY A 451 31.61 -16.08 26.37
CA GLY A 451 32.56 -16.96 25.69
C GLY A 451 32.11 -18.42 25.66
N VAL A 452 30.80 -18.67 25.54
CA VAL A 452 30.21 -20.01 25.55
C VAL A 452 29.30 -20.23 24.34
N ALA A 453 29.18 -21.49 23.90
CA ALA A 453 28.24 -21.90 22.87
C ALA A 453 27.53 -23.20 23.26
N LEU A 454 26.24 -23.29 22.94
CA LEU A 454 25.41 -24.47 23.10
C LEU A 454 24.93 -24.92 21.72
N ILE A 455 25.43 -26.06 21.28
CA ILE A 455 25.17 -26.62 19.95
C ILE A 455 24.08 -27.69 20.07
N PRO A 456 22.90 -27.52 19.45
CA PRO A 456 21.89 -28.57 19.41
C PRO A 456 22.32 -29.68 18.44
N GLY A 457 22.23 -30.94 18.89
CA GLY A 457 22.67 -32.09 18.12
C GLY A 457 24.17 -32.05 17.80
N ASP A 458 24.54 -32.34 16.56
CA ASP A 458 25.93 -32.27 16.08
C ASP A 458 26.32 -30.87 15.55
N GLY A 459 25.34 -29.98 15.35
CA GLY A 459 25.53 -28.62 14.82
C GLY A 459 25.84 -28.52 13.34
N GLU A 460 25.69 -29.60 12.56
CA GLU A 460 26.00 -29.66 11.12
C GLU A 460 24.77 -29.42 10.24
N THR A 461 23.55 -29.47 10.80
CA THR A 461 22.33 -29.22 10.02
C THR A 461 22.31 -27.78 9.50
N PRO A 462 22.16 -27.56 8.18
CA PRO A 462 22.05 -26.22 7.60
C PRO A 462 20.83 -25.46 8.12
N MET A 463 20.99 -24.15 8.35
CA MET A 463 19.95 -23.25 8.78
C MET A 463 19.94 -22.02 7.88
N ALA A 464 18.83 -21.79 7.18
CA ALA A 464 18.59 -20.55 6.46
C ALA A 464 18.46 -19.39 7.45
N VAL A 465 19.13 -18.28 7.15
CA VAL A 465 19.15 -17.09 8.00
C VAL A 465 18.85 -15.83 7.19
N SER A 466 18.08 -14.91 7.78
CA SER A 466 17.75 -13.61 7.16
C SER A 466 17.79 -12.47 8.16
N TYR A 467 18.14 -11.27 7.70
CA TYR A 467 18.02 -10.07 8.53
C TYR A 467 16.60 -9.49 8.41
N THR A 468 15.95 -9.15 9.52
CA THR A 468 14.54 -8.72 9.54
C THR A 468 14.23 -7.54 8.62
N LYS A 469 15.17 -6.60 8.44
CA LYS A 469 14.99 -5.49 7.47
C LYS A 469 14.91 -5.97 6.03
N ASP A 470 15.67 -6.99 5.66
CA ASP A 470 15.64 -7.57 4.32
C ASP A 470 14.34 -8.36 4.12
N VAL A 471 13.85 -9.04 5.16
CA VAL A 471 12.54 -9.71 5.15
C VAL A 471 11.41 -8.70 4.96
N ALA A 472 11.46 -7.54 5.64
CA ALA A 472 10.45 -6.50 5.45
C ALA A 472 10.43 -5.93 4.02
N ARG A 473 11.61 -5.66 3.45
CA ARG A 473 11.75 -5.22 2.05
C ARG A 473 11.28 -6.29 1.07
N TYR A 474 11.62 -7.54 1.33
CA TYR A 474 11.17 -8.68 0.56
C TYR A 474 9.64 -8.76 0.54
N THR A 475 9.00 -8.66 1.70
CA THR A 475 7.53 -8.65 1.82
C THR A 475 6.91 -7.48 1.05
N ALA A 476 7.50 -6.29 1.12
CA ALA A 476 7.03 -5.13 0.35
C ALA A 476 7.15 -5.35 -1.17
N LEU A 477 8.26 -5.90 -1.65
CA LEU A 477 8.47 -6.24 -3.06
C LEU A 477 7.56 -7.40 -3.52
N ALA A 478 7.28 -8.36 -2.64
CA ALA A 478 6.37 -9.47 -2.95
C ALA A 478 4.97 -8.99 -3.33
N LEU A 479 4.52 -7.84 -2.79
CA LEU A 479 3.23 -7.26 -3.16
C LEU A 479 3.13 -6.87 -4.64
N GLU A 480 4.28 -6.65 -5.31
CA GLU A 480 4.35 -6.27 -6.72
C GLU A 480 4.24 -7.47 -7.67
N LEU A 481 4.25 -8.69 -7.15
CA LEU A 481 4.09 -9.89 -7.96
C LEU A 481 2.67 -9.96 -8.53
N GLU A 482 2.59 -10.32 -9.81
CA GLU A 482 1.32 -10.53 -10.50
C GLU A 482 0.52 -11.67 -9.86
N ASN A 483 1.19 -12.78 -9.54
CA ASN A 483 0.62 -13.92 -8.84
C ASN A 483 1.53 -14.33 -7.68
N TRP A 484 0.94 -14.70 -6.56
CA TRP A 484 1.66 -15.23 -5.42
C TRP A 484 1.77 -16.75 -5.51
N PRO A 485 3.00 -17.32 -5.49
CA PRO A 485 3.13 -18.72 -5.19
C PRO A 485 2.64 -18.95 -3.76
N LEU A 486 2.09 -20.14 -3.50
CA LEU A 486 1.59 -20.51 -2.17
C LEU A 486 2.65 -20.30 -1.07
N THR A 487 3.92 -20.45 -1.45
CA THR A 487 5.04 -20.30 -0.54
C THR A 487 6.17 -19.51 -1.21
N MET A 488 6.78 -18.63 -0.42
CA MET A 488 7.89 -17.77 -0.78
C MET A 488 8.98 -17.91 0.27
N THR A 489 10.24 -17.94 -0.18
CA THR A 489 11.38 -18.05 0.73
C THR A 489 12.39 -16.95 0.48
N THR A 490 12.95 -16.42 1.55
CA THR A 490 14.09 -15.51 1.49
C THR A 490 15.15 -15.98 2.48
N ALA A 491 16.40 -16.01 2.05
CA ALA A 491 17.54 -16.37 2.89
C ALA A 491 18.70 -15.47 2.48
N SER A 492 19.20 -14.68 3.42
CA SER A 492 20.43 -13.90 3.24
C SER A 492 21.64 -14.81 3.14
N ASP A 493 21.64 -15.92 3.89
CA ASP A 493 22.66 -16.95 3.86
C ASP A 493 22.10 -18.30 4.35
N THR A 494 22.88 -19.36 4.22
CA THR A 494 22.63 -20.67 4.84
C THR A 494 23.87 -21.09 5.61
N ILE A 495 23.72 -21.30 6.92
CA ILE A 495 24.84 -21.54 7.83
C ILE A 495 24.53 -22.68 8.80
N THR A 496 25.56 -23.42 9.22
CA THR A 496 25.48 -24.38 10.32
C THR A 496 25.80 -23.73 11.66
N ILE A 497 25.36 -24.32 12.78
CA ILE A 497 25.71 -23.78 14.11
C ILE A 497 27.23 -23.84 14.35
N LYS A 498 27.93 -24.84 13.82
CA LYS A 498 29.39 -24.93 13.88
C LYS A 498 30.10 -23.82 13.10
N GLU A 499 29.60 -23.47 11.93
CA GLU A 499 30.11 -22.32 11.18
C GLU A 499 29.85 -21.01 11.91
N LEU A 500 28.67 -20.85 12.52
CA LEU A 500 28.36 -19.69 13.36
C LEU A 500 29.34 -19.57 14.54
N VAL A 501 29.60 -20.66 15.26
CA VAL A 501 30.61 -20.71 16.33
C VAL A 501 31.99 -20.31 15.79
N SER A 502 32.40 -20.89 14.65
CA SER A 502 33.70 -20.60 14.02
C SER A 502 33.83 -19.12 13.61
N LEU A 503 32.75 -18.52 13.10
CA LEU A 503 32.71 -17.09 12.77
C LEU A 503 32.85 -16.22 14.01
N VAL A 504 32.18 -16.57 15.11
CA VAL A 504 32.30 -15.84 16.37
C VAL A 504 33.70 -15.96 16.97
N GLU A 505 34.27 -17.18 17.03
CA GLU A 505 35.64 -17.41 17.52
C GLU A 505 36.68 -16.62 16.73
N LYS A 506 36.54 -16.59 15.39
CA LYS A 506 37.40 -15.81 14.51
C LYS A 506 37.33 -14.32 14.83
N ASN A 507 36.13 -13.78 15.06
CA ASN A 507 35.93 -12.36 15.38
C ASN A 507 36.39 -12.00 16.80
N LEU A 508 36.25 -12.91 17.77
CA LEU A 508 36.74 -12.70 19.14
C LEU A 508 38.26 -12.90 19.26
N GLY A 509 38.90 -13.58 18.29
CA GLY A 509 40.32 -13.94 18.34
C GLY A 509 40.64 -14.98 19.42
N ARG A 510 39.64 -15.74 19.89
CA ARG A 510 39.79 -16.78 20.93
C ARG A 510 38.70 -17.86 20.79
N PRO A 511 38.95 -19.11 21.25
CA PRO A 511 37.95 -20.16 21.23
C PRO A 511 36.83 -19.91 22.25
N LEU A 512 35.65 -20.46 21.96
CA LEU A 512 34.51 -20.52 22.85
C LEU A 512 34.50 -21.84 23.63
N LYS A 513 33.92 -21.84 24.83
CA LYS A 513 33.59 -23.08 25.53
C LYS A 513 32.31 -23.67 24.93
N VAL A 514 32.48 -24.69 24.10
CA VAL A 514 31.39 -25.36 23.37
C VAL A 514 30.86 -26.54 24.19
N SER A 515 29.54 -26.63 24.31
CA SER A 515 28.83 -27.81 24.81
C SER A 515 27.78 -28.24 23.79
N HIS A 516 27.53 -29.54 23.68
CA HIS A 516 26.48 -30.10 22.83
C HIS A 516 25.24 -30.45 23.66
N GLN A 517 24.07 -30.21 23.09
CA GLN A 517 22.78 -30.59 23.65
C GLN A 517 22.18 -31.73 22.80
N PRO A 518 22.10 -32.96 23.32
CA PRO A 518 21.49 -34.06 22.60
C PRO A 518 20.05 -33.74 22.21
N ILE A 519 19.63 -34.13 21.00
CA ILE A 519 18.25 -33.86 20.52
C ILE A 519 17.21 -34.45 21.47
N ALA A 520 17.43 -35.67 21.99
CA ALA A 520 16.52 -36.30 22.95
C ALA A 520 16.34 -35.46 24.24
N THR A 521 17.41 -34.83 24.73
CA THR A 521 17.39 -33.96 25.90
C THR A 521 16.55 -32.71 25.64
N LEU A 522 16.71 -32.10 24.46
CA LEU A 522 15.93 -30.94 24.02
C LEU A 522 14.43 -31.31 23.88
N LEU A 523 14.11 -32.45 23.28
CA LEU A 523 12.72 -32.90 23.09
C LEU A 523 12.01 -33.24 24.41
N GLU A 524 12.73 -33.75 25.41
CA GLU A 524 12.16 -34.09 26.72
C GLU A 524 12.12 -32.90 27.69
N HIS A 525 12.61 -31.72 27.26
CA HIS A 525 12.88 -30.55 28.11
C HIS A 525 13.66 -30.86 29.41
N ARG A 526 14.55 -31.86 29.37
CA ARG A 526 15.34 -32.30 30.53
C ARG A 526 16.67 -31.59 30.55
N ASP A 527 17.15 -31.17 31.73
CA ASP A 527 18.49 -30.58 31.89
C ASP A 527 18.82 -29.47 30.87
N ASN A 528 17.81 -28.71 30.43
CA ASN A 528 17.93 -27.66 29.43
C ASN A 528 18.80 -26.52 29.97
N THR A 529 20.10 -26.68 29.78
CA THR A 529 21.09 -25.67 30.06
C THR A 529 20.85 -24.51 29.11
N MET A 530 20.69 -23.30 29.65
CA MET A 530 20.59 -22.08 28.86
C MET A 530 21.93 -21.35 28.83
N LEU A 531 22.17 -20.57 27.78
CA LEU A 531 23.29 -19.63 27.74
C LEU A 531 23.19 -18.64 28.91
N PRO A 532 24.30 -18.24 29.54
CA PRO A 532 24.29 -17.35 30.70
C PRO A 532 23.55 -16.04 30.45
N ARG A 533 23.66 -15.47 29.24
CA ARG A 533 22.92 -14.26 28.84
C ARG A 533 21.40 -14.42 28.87
N ASN A 534 20.85 -15.63 28.74
CA ASN A 534 19.41 -15.85 28.82
C ASN A 534 18.86 -15.81 30.25
N VAL A 535 19.70 -15.94 31.28
CA VAL A 535 19.24 -15.89 32.68
C VAL A 535 18.58 -14.53 33.03
N PRO A 536 19.22 -13.37 32.78
CA PRO A 536 18.55 -12.08 32.98
C PRO A 536 17.43 -11.80 31.97
N ILE A 537 17.51 -12.34 30.73
CA ILE A 537 16.45 -12.19 29.73
C ILE A 537 15.15 -12.85 30.22
N ALA A 538 15.26 -14.00 30.89
CA ALA A 538 14.13 -14.76 31.42
C ALA A 538 13.22 -13.93 32.34
N GLU A 539 13.73 -12.90 33.01
CA GLU A 539 12.93 -12.02 33.88
C GLU A 539 11.79 -11.29 33.14
N HIS A 540 11.89 -11.17 31.82
CA HIS A 540 10.88 -10.54 30.96
C HIS A 540 9.80 -11.53 30.49
N PHE A 541 9.92 -12.82 30.83
CA PHE A 541 8.97 -13.87 30.48
C PHE A 541 8.01 -14.12 31.64
N PRO A 542 6.68 -14.23 31.41
CA PRO A 542 5.69 -14.46 32.47
C PRO A 542 6.00 -15.64 33.40
N GLU A 543 6.53 -16.74 32.86
CA GLU A 543 6.92 -17.93 33.66
C GLU A 543 8.45 -18.04 33.83
N GLY A 544 9.15 -16.94 33.57
CA GLY A 544 10.58 -16.81 33.82
C GLY A 544 11.44 -17.80 33.05
N VAL A 545 12.39 -18.39 33.79
CA VAL A 545 13.40 -19.34 33.29
C VAL A 545 12.77 -20.57 32.65
N ALA A 546 11.65 -21.07 33.20
CA ALA A 546 11.03 -22.30 32.71
C ALA A 546 10.50 -22.14 31.28
N GLN A 547 9.76 -21.06 31.03
CA GLN A 547 9.22 -20.75 29.70
C GLN A 547 10.33 -20.44 28.69
N LEU A 548 11.32 -19.62 29.05
CA LEU A 548 12.41 -19.33 28.13
C LEU A 548 13.24 -20.58 27.81
N SER A 549 13.49 -21.44 28.80
CA SER A 549 14.25 -22.67 28.61
C SER A 549 13.53 -23.67 27.69
N ALA A 550 12.21 -23.83 27.85
CA ALA A 550 11.40 -24.65 26.95
C ALA A 550 11.43 -24.11 25.52
N LEU A 551 11.22 -22.79 25.34
CA LEU A 551 11.25 -22.14 24.03
C LEU A 551 12.60 -22.35 23.31
N LEU A 552 13.72 -22.16 24.02
CA LEU A 552 15.05 -22.35 23.46
C LEU A 552 15.32 -23.82 23.10
N ALA A 553 14.76 -24.75 23.86
CA ALA A 553 14.90 -26.18 23.58
C ALA A 553 14.10 -26.60 22.34
N ASP A 554 12.85 -26.15 22.21
CA ASP A 554 12.03 -26.37 21.02
C ASP A 554 12.73 -25.81 19.78
N LEU A 555 13.26 -24.57 19.88
CA LEU A 555 13.99 -23.93 18.81
C LEU A 555 15.27 -24.69 18.44
N GLY A 556 16.05 -25.10 19.44
CA GLY A 556 17.27 -25.88 19.22
C GLY A 556 17.00 -27.24 18.59
N ALA A 557 15.97 -27.94 19.04
CA ALA A 557 15.54 -29.21 18.45
C ALA A 557 15.09 -29.00 16.99
N SER A 558 14.31 -27.95 16.72
CA SER A 558 13.83 -27.62 15.38
C SER A 558 14.98 -27.33 14.41
N VAL A 559 16.01 -26.60 14.84
CA VAL A 559 17.22 -26.38 14.01
C VAL A 559 17.95 -27.71 13.76
N ALA A 560 18.20 -28.51 14.80
CA ALA A 560 18.93 -29.77 14.65
C ALA A 560 18.19 -30.79 13.77
N LEU A 561 16.87 -30.84 13.84
CA LEU A 561 16.01 -31.73 13.05
C LEU A 561 15.81 -31.23 11.60
N GLY A 562 16.15 -29.97 11.32
CA GLY A 562 16.20 -29.42 9.96
C GLY A 562 14.97 -28.63 9.54
N ALA A 563 14.18 -28.09 10.47
CA ALA A 563 13.04 -27.22 10.16
C ALA A 563 13.46 -25.95 9.39
N TYR A 564 14.70 -25.50 9.60
CA TYR A 564 15.29 -24.32 8.96
C TYR A 564 16.16 -24.65 7.75
N ASP A 565 16.27 -25.93 7.37
CA ASP A 565 17.02 -26.36 6.20
C ASP A 565 16.14 -26.19 4.95
N PHE A 566 16.17 -25.00 4.36
CA PHE A 566 15.31 -24.67 3.21
C PHE A 566 15.64 -25.46 1.96
N SER A 567 16.77 -26.18 1.91
CA SER A 567 17.04 -27.13 0.82
C SER A 567 16.08 -28.33 0.83
N ARG A 568 15.40 -28.57 1.97
CA ARG A 568 14.39 -29.62 2.14
C ARG A 568 12.97 -29.17 1.78
N LEU A 569 12.77 -27.88 1.50
CA LEU A 569 11.47 -27.39 1.08
C LEU A 569 11.19 -27.78 -0.39
N PRO A 570 9.91 -27.94 -0.79
CA PRO A 570 9.55 -28.31 -2.16
C PRO A 570 10.09 -27.33 -3.20
N THR A 571 10.51 -27.81 -4.38
CA THR A 571 11.17 -27.03 -5.44
C THR A 571 10.32 -25.96 -6.15
N THR A 572 9.05 -25.74 -5.77
CA THR A 572 8.14 -24.77 -6.41
C THR A 572 8.23 -23.35 -5.83
N LEU A 573 9.36 -23.00 -5.22
CA LEU A 573 9.55 -21.75 -4.49
C LEU A 573 10.28 -20.69 -5.32
N ILE A 574 9.81 -19.44 -5.23
CA ILE A 574 10.59 -18.29 -5.67
C ILE A 574 11.60 -17.97 -4.55
N SER A 575 12.89 -18.02 -4.87
CA SER A 575 13.97 -17.58 -3.97
C SER A 575 14.62 -16.33 -4.53
N PHE A 576 14.68 -15.27 -3.73
CA PHE A 576 15.52 -14.11 -4.00
C PHE A 576 16.73 -14.18 -3.08
N ASN A 577 17.92 -14.37 -3.66
CA ASN A 577 19.15 -14.39 -2.90
C ASN A 577 19.70 -12.96 -2.81
N ILE A 578 19.39 -12.25 -1.71
CA ILE A 578 19.97 -10.93 -1.45
C ILE A 578 21.34 -11.18 -0.80
N SER A 579 22.41 -11.15 -1.60
CA SER A 579 23.76 -11.37 -1.09
C SER A 579 24.15 -10.27 -0.08
N SER A 580 23.96 -10.51 1.21
CA SER A 580 24.36 -9.60 2.30
C SER A 580 25.55 -10.17 3.08
N GLN A 581 26.65 -10.49 2.37
CA GLN A 581 27.95 -10.87 2.97
C GLN A 581 28.59 -9.80 3.88
N LYS A 582 27.94 -8.65 4.11
CA LYS A 582 28.44 -7.55 4.95
C LYS A 582 27.96 -7.57 6.39
N LEU A 583 26.98 -8.39 6.77
CA LEU A 583 26.46 -8.43 8.16
C LEU A 583 27.08 -9.55 9.01
N LEU A 584 27.65 -10.59 8.39
CA LEU A 584 28.41 -11.65 9.08
C LEU A 584 29.91 -11.31 9.25
N ARG A 585 30.37 -10.18 8.69
CA ARG A 585 31.70 -9.61 8.89
C ARG A 585 31.58 -8.37 9.75
#